data_AF-A0A7C5U024-F1
#
_entry.id   AF-A0A7C5U024-F1
#
_cell.length_a   1.000
_cell.length_b   1.000
_cell.length_c   1.000
_cell.angle_alpha   90.00
_cell.angle_beta   90.00
_cell.angle_gamma   90.00
#
_symmetry.space_group_name_H-M   'P 1'
#
loop_
_entity.id
_entity.type
_entity.pdbx_description
1 polymer ?
#
loop_
_entity_poly.entity_id
_entity_poly.type
_entity_poly.pdbx_seq_one_letter_code
_entity_poly.pdbx_strand_id
1 'polypeptide(L)'
;MVKHVLVDLVVNESSEVYQKLKSALGECVLMYTSSSKNSKLVTLYSCGRALVAIYGFHREVLIDVLGDEEEVAYKIISVLPREKIVIRFIERGFG
;
A
#
# COMPACT_ATOMS: atom_id res chain seq x y z
N MET A 1 9.09 4.75 17.11
CA MET A 1 9.92 4.23 16.00
C MET A 1 9.02 4.12 14.79
N VAL A 2 9.38 4.72 13.65
CA VAL A 2 8.54 4.66 12.45
C VAL A 2 8.83 3.35 11.74
N LYS A 3 7.81 2.50 11.61
CA LYS A 3 7.89 1.29 10.80
C LYS A 3 7.47 1.64 9.38
N HIS A 4 8.25 1.18 8.42
CA HIS A 4 7.96 1.33 7.02
C HIS A 4 7.85 -0.07 6.41
N VAL A 5 6.65 -0.44 5.98
CA VAL A 5 6.42 -1.69 5.27
C VAL A 5 6.27 -1.37 3.80
N LEU A 6 7.19 -1.89 2.99
CA LEU A 6 7.12 -1.82 1.54
C LEU A 6 6.63 -3.17 1.00
N VAL A 7 5.62 -3.14 0.15
CA VAL A 7 5.12 -4.33 -0.54
C VAL A 7 5.23 -4.08 -2.04
N ASP A 8 6.06 -4.89 -2.70
CA ASP A 8 6.17 -4.92 -4.15
C ASP A 8 5.35 -6.11 -4.66
N LEU A 9 4.39 -5.85 -5.54
CA LEU A 9 3.50 -6.87 -6.06
C LEU A 9 3.53 -6.88 -7.58
N VAL A 10 3.82 -8.03 -8.19
CA VAL A 10 3.72 -8.23 -9.65
C VAL A 10 2.37 -8.86 -9.99
N VAL A 11 1.45 -8.11 -10.59
CA VAL A 11 0.13 -8.60 -11.01
C VAL A 11 -0.17 -8.37 -12.49
N ASN A 12 -0.74 -9.40 -13.12
CA ASN A 12 -1.26 -9.30 -14.47
C ASN A 12 -2.57 -8.51 -14.54
N GLU A 13 -3.36 -8.49 -13.46
CA GLU A 13 -4.64 -7.81 -13.37
C GLU A 13 -4.64 -6.87 -12.15
N SER A 14 -4.23 -5.63 -12.38
CA SER A 14 -4.11 -4.64 -11.31
C SER A 14 -5.46 -4.22 -10.74
N SER A 15 -6.55 -4.28 -11.52
CA SER A 15 -7.89 -3.83 -11.11
C SER A 15 -8.46 -4.60 -9.91
N GLU A 16 -8.32 -5.93 -9.87
CA GLU A 16 -8.82 -6.75 -8.75
C GLU A 16 -8.08 -6.42 -7.44
N VAL A 17 -6.75 -6.27 -7.53
CA VAL A 17 -5.91 -5.88 -6.39
C VAL A 17 -6.33 -4.52 -5.86
N TYR A 18 -6.53 -3.53 -6.74
CA TYR A 18 -6.99 -2.20 -6.33
C TYR A 18 -8.32 -2.23 -5.59
N GLN A 19 -9.29 -3.04 -6.03
CA GLN A 19 -10.57 -3.17 -5.33
C GLN A 19 -10.42 -3.81 -3.95
N LYS A 20 -9.60 -4.87 -3.85
CA LYS A 20 -9.29 -5.52 -2.57
C LYS A 20 -8.61 -4.55 -1.60
N LEU A 21 -7.63 -3.78 -2.07
CA LEU A 21 -6.96 -2.75 -1.28
C LEU A 21 -7.92 -1.66 -0.82
N LYS A 22 -8.78 -1.16 -1.73
CA LYS A 22 -9.79 -0.16 -1.37
C LYS A 22 -10.75 -0.66 -0.29
N SER A 23 -11.17 -1.92 -0.37
CA SER A 23 -12.01 -2.53 0.66
C SER A 23 -11.27 -2.71 1.99
N ALA A 24 -10.01 -3.14 1.97
CA ALA A 24 -9.19 -3.30 3.17
C ALA A 24 -8.97 -1.96 3.89
N LEU A 25 -8.82 -0.87 3.12
CA LEU A 25 -8.61 0.49 3.60
C LEU A 25 -9.92 1.26 3.81
N GLY A 26 -11.08 0.59 3.87
CA GLY A 26 -12.39 1.25 3.95
C GLY A 26 -12.59 2.17 5.18
N GLU A 27 -11.83 1.95 6.25
CA GLU A 27 -11.83 2.78 7.46
C GLU A 27 -10.82 3.94 7.39
N CYS A 28 -9.96 3.95 6.37
CA CYS A 28 -8.96 4.98 6.18
C CYS A 28 -9.52 6.17 5.39
N VAL A 29 -9.00 7.35 5.68
CA VAL A 29 -9.36 8.59 4.97
C VAL A 29 -8.55 8.68 3.68
N LEU A 30 -9.23 8.71 2.54
CA LEU A 30 -8.60 9.00 1.25
C LEU A 30 -8.10 10.45 1.23
N MET A 31 -6.78 10.64 1.16
CA MET A 31 -6.16 11.97 1.13
C MET A 31 -5.94 12.48 -0.30
N TYR A 32 -5.55 11.58 -1.21
CA TYR A 32 -5.21 11.94 -2.58
C TYR A 32 -5.42 10.77 -3.53
N THR A 33 -5.88 11.06 -4.75
CA THR A 33 -5.95 10.10 -5.86
C THR A 33 -5.56 10.78 -7.16
N SER A 34 -4.76 10.10 -7.97
CA SER A 34 -4.43 10.55 -9.32
C SER A 34 -4.95 9.54 -10.33
N SER A 35 -5.70 10.03 -11.31
CA SER A 35 -6.21 9.25 -12.44
C SER A 35 -5.29 9.28 -13.67
N SER A 36 -4.14 9.92 -13.56
CA SER A 36 -3.22 10.08 -14.70
C SER A 36 -2.55 8.77 -15.06
N LYS A 37 -2.72 8.34 -16.31
CA LYS A 37 -1.97 7.23 -16.94
C LYS A 37 -0.44 7.41 -16.87
N ASN A 38 0.04 8.61 -16.52
CA ASN A 38 1.46 8.96 -16.43
C ASN A 38 1.96 9.17 -14.99
N SER A 39 1.10 9.17 -13.97
CA SER A 39 1.55 9.34 -12.57
C SER A 39 1.78 8.00 -11.88
N LYS A 40 2.98 7.82 -11.33
CA LYS A 40 3.37 6.60 -10.59
C LYS A 40 2.57 6.39 -9.31
N LEU A 41 2.17 7.47 -8.62
CA LEU A 41 1.35 7.42 -7.41
C LEU A 41 -0.14 7.45 -7.80
N VAL A 42 -0.89 6.42 -7.39
CA VAL A 42 -2.31 6.27 -7.73
C VAL A 42 -3.18 6.71 -6.57
N THR A 43 -2.83 6.41 -5.32
CA THR A 43 -3.69 6.73 -4.16
C THR A 43 -2.91 6.88 -2.86
N LEU A 44 -3.32 7.81 -2.00
CA LEU A 44 -2.78 8.01 -0.64
C LEU A 44 -3.93 7.98 0.38
N TYR A 45 -3.79 7.16 1.41
CA TYR A 45 -4.73 7.04 2.53
C TYR A 45 -4.06 7.39 3.86
N SER A 46 -4.83 7.97 4.77
CA SER A 46 -4.48 8.11 6.19
C SER A 46 -5.31 7.13 7.02
N CYS A 47 -4.63 6.26 7.75
CA CYS A 47 -5.19 5.19 8.59
C CYS A 47 -4.72 5.40 10.03
N GLY A 48 -5.33 6.34 10.75
CA GLY A 48 -4.89 6.70 12.11
C GLY A 48 -3.50 7.33 12.10
N ARG A 49 -2.51 6.64 12.69
CA ARG A 49 -1.10 7.08 12.70
C ARG A 49 -0.27 6.52 11.54
N ALA A 50 -0.88 5.76 10.64
CA ALA A 50 -0.24 5.29 9.43
C ALA A 50 -0.70 6.04 8.17
N LEU A 51 0.22 6.16 7.22
CA LEU A 51 -0.03 6.59 5.85
C LEU A 51 0.18 5.38 4.92
N VAL A 52 -0.74 5.20 3.97
CA VAL A 52 -0.66 4.15 2.96
C VAL A 52 -0.63 4.77 1.58
N ALA A 53 0.49 4.64 0.87
CA ALA A 53 0.62 5.07 -0.52
C ALA A 53 0.58 3.86 -1.45
N ILE A 54 -0.23 3.93 -2.51
CA ILE A 54 -0.37 2.87 -3.52
C ILE A 54 0.05 3.45 -4.87
N TYR A 55 0.98 2.74 -5.52
CA TYR A 55 1.57 3.09 -6.79
C TYR A 55 1.21 2.03 -7.83
N GLY A 56 0.90 2.46 -9.05
CA GLY A 56 0.64 1.58 -10.18
C GLY A 56 1.67 1.79 -11.26
N PHE A 57 2.39 0.74 -11.62
CA PHE A 57 3.40 0.78 -12.68
C PHE A 57 3.29 -0.45 -13.58
N HIS A 58 2.64 -0.30 -14.74
CA HIS A 58 2.40 -1.40 -15.69
C HIS A 58 1.74 -2.63 -15.05
N ARG A 59 2.53 -3.68 -14.75
CA ARG A 59 2.11 -4.95 -14.14
C ARG A 59 2.53 -5.04 -12.68
N GLU A 60 2.91 -3.93 -12.08
CA GLU A 60 3.39 -3.84 -10.71
C GLU A 60 2.50 -2.89 -9.91
N VAL A 61 2.24 -3.27 -8.66
CA VAL A 61 1.63 -2.42 -7.65
C VAL A 61 2.65 -2.33 -6.51
N LEU A 62 3.03 -1.11 -6.15
CA LEU A 62 3.87 -0.88 -4.98
C LEU A 62 3.00 -0.26 -3.88
N ILE A 63 3.23 -0.69 -2.65
CA ILE A 63 2.48 -0.20 -1.49
C ILE A 63 3.46 0.15 -0.39
N ASP A 64 3.40 1.41 0.06
CA ASP A 64 4.21 1.91 1.15
C ASP A 64 3.28 2.17 2.34
N VAL A 65 3.54 1.50 3.46
CA VAL A 65 2.83 1.72 4.74
C VAL A 65 3.82 2.34 5.72
N LEU A 66 3.63 3.62 6.03
CA LEU A 66 4.48 4.37 6.95
C LEU A 66 3.71 4.67 8.23
N GLY A 67 4.23 4.23 9.38
CA GLY A 67 3.62 4.54 10.68
C GLY A 67 3.92 3.46 11.71
N ASP A 68 3.21 3.49 12.83
CA ASP A 68 3.30 2.50 13.90
C ASP A 68 2.08 1.56 13.97
N GLU A 69 1.14 1.69 13.03
CA GLU A 69 -0.05 0.84 12.94
C GLU A 69 0.24 -0.44 12.14
N GLU A 70 0.83 -1.45 12.82
CA GLU A 70 1.10 -2.75 12.21
C GLU A 70 -0.17 -3.43 11.66
N GLU A 71 -1.32 -3.20 12.30
CA GLU A 71 -2.61 -3.75 11.89
C GLU A 71 -2.95 -3.36 10.44
N VAL A 72 -2.64 -2.13 10.02
CA VAL A 72 -2.88 -1.67 8.65
C VAL A 72 -2.03 -2.46 7.66
N ALA A 73 -0.76 -2.68 7.98
CA ALA A 73 0.13 -3.48 7.14
C ALA A 73 -0.35 -4.94 7.04
N TYR A 74 -0.74 -5.56 8.15
CA TYR A 74 -1.27 -6.93 8.15
C TYR A 74 -2.57 -7.05 7.37
N LYS A 75 -3.48 -6.07 7.51
CA LYS A 75 -4.75 -6.02 6.77
C LYS A 75 -4.50 -5.96 5.27
N ILE A 76 -3.58 -5.10 4.81
CA ILE A 76 -3.15 -5.03 3.41
C ILE A 76 -2.58 -6.38 2.95
N ILE A 77 -1.59 -6.93 3.65
CA ILE A 77 -0.93 -8.18 3.26
C ILE A 77 -1.94 -9.33 3.15
N SER A 78 -2.95 -9.38 4.03
CA SER A 78 -3.97 -10.43 4.06
C SER A 78 -4.86 -10.49 2.81
N VAL A 79 -5.03 -9.37 2.10
CA VAL A 79 -5.88 -9.28 0.90
C VAL A 79 -5.10 -9.43 -0.41
N LEU A 80 -3.77 -9.46 -0.35
CA LEU A 80 -2.89 -9.56 -1.52
C LEU A 80 -2.60 -11.02 -1.91
N PRO A 81 -2.40 -11.31 -3.21
CA PRO A 81 -2.04 -12.65 -3.67
C PRO A 81 -0.60 -13.00 -3.24
N ARG A 82 -0.46 -13.96 -2.32
CA ARG A 82 0.82 -14.34 -1.68
C ARG A 82 1.92 -14.79 -2.65
N GLU A 83 1.56 -15.35 -3.80
CA GLU A 83 2.51 -15.94 -4.75
C GLU A 83 3.34 -14.89 -5.52
N LYS A 84 3.00 -13.60 -5.41
CA LYS A 84 3.59 -12.55 -6.23
C LYS A 84 4.03 -11.31 -5.45
N ILE A 85 4.14 -11.43 -4.12
CA ILE A 85 4.54 -10.34 -3.23
C ILE A 85 5.99 -10.49 -2.76
N VAL A 86 6.70 -9.36 -2.72
CA VAL A 86 7.92 -9.18 -1.96
C VAL A 86 7.62 -8.15 -0.87
N ILE A 87 7.78 -8.53 0.40
CA ILE A 87 7.55 -7.64 1.54
C ILE A 87 8.91 -7.26 2.14
N ARG A 88 9.14 -5.96 2.33
CA ARG A 88 10.34 -5.42 2.97
C ARG A 88 9.91 -4.61 4.19
N PHE A 89 10.38 -5.01 5.36
CA PHE A 89 10.20 -4.26 6.60
C PHE A 89 11.44 -3.40 6.83
N ILE A 90 11.24 -2.10 6.89
CA ILE A 90 12.29 -1.11 7.13
C ILE A 90 11.93 -0.39 8.42
N GLU A 91 12.72 -0.59 9.47
CA GLU A 91 12.64 0.23 10.67
C GLU A 91 13.57 1.43 10.47
N ARG A 92 13.00 2.64 10.43
CA ARG A 92 13.78 3.87 10.46
C ARG A 92 13.78 4.41 11.88
N GLY A 93 14.90 4.23 12.57
CA GLY A 93 15.20 4.97 13.78
C GLY A 93 15.64 6.39 13.41
N PHE A 94 14.87 7.41 13.80
CA PHE A 94 15.49 8.70 14.10
C PHE A 94 16.15 8.50 15.47
N GLY A 95 17.45 8.17 15.44
CA GLY A 95 18.32 8.24 16.61
C GLY A 95 18.70 9.68 16.87
#